data_AF-A0ABD0U4J7-F1
#
_entry.id   AF-A0ABD0U4J7-F1
#
_cell.length_a   1.000
_cell.length_b   1.000
_cell.length_c   1.000
_cell.angle_alpha   90.00
_cell.angle_beta   90.00
_cell.angle_gamma   90.00
#
_symmetry.space_group_name_H-M   'P 1'
#
loop_
_entity.id
_entity.type
_entity.pdbx_description
1 polymer ?
#
loop_
_entity_poly.entity_id
_entity_poly.type
_entity_poly.pdbx_seq_one_letter_code
_entity_poly.pdbx_strand_id
1 'polypeptide(L)' 'MIEFGFKPCVITYTSLIEAYCFERDFQKVEAVLDEMRTKGYQPNVITDTIIMHSFGKAKEC' A
#
# COMPACT_ATOMS: atom_id res chain seq x y z
N MET A 1 7.31 1.18 15.02
CA MET A 1 8.32 2.12 14.51
C MET A 1 7.62 3.40 14.08
N ILE A 2 7.30 4.27 15.05
CA ILE A 2 6.80 5.63 14.79
C ILE A 2 7.56 6.53 15.75
N GLU A 3 8.84 6.73 15.49
CA GLU A 3 9.65 7.75 16.17
C GLU A 3 10.71 8.18 15.19
N PHE A 4 10.46 9.33 14.56
CA PHE A 4 11.36 10.28 13.89
C PHE A 4 10.50 10.95 12.81
N GLY A 5 10.45 12.28 12.82
CA GLY A 5 9.55 13.12 12.05
C GLY A 5 9.73 13.09 10.53
N PHE A 6 9.78 11.92 9.90
CA PHE A 6 9.57 11.76 8.48
C PHE A 6 8.06 11.72 8.24
N LYS A 7 7.53 12.82 7.70
CA LYS A 7 6.16 12.85 7.20
C LYS A 7 6.07 11.77 6.11
N PRO A 8 5.32 10.68 6.31
CA PRO A 8 5.24 9.62 5.31
C PRO A 8 4.69 10.23 4.03
N CYS A 9 5.50 10.21 2.98
CA CYS A 9 5.10 10.69 1.66
C CYS A 9 4.40 9.56 0.90
N VAL A 10 3.76 9.89 -0.22
CA VAL A 10 3.13 8.92 -1.12
C VAL A 10 4.05 7.73 -1.41
N ILE A 11 5.36 7.97 -1.57
CA ILE A 11 6.38 6.93 -1.82
C ILE A 11 6.48 5.94 -0.64
N THR A 12 6.47 6.41 0.61
CA THR A 12 6.53 5.54 1.80
C THR A 12 5.33 4.61 1.86
N TYR A 13 4.14 5.15 1.58
CA TYR A 13 2.91 4.36 1.52
C TYR A 13 2.92 3.35 0.37
N THR A 14 3.39 3.75 -0.81
CA THR A 14 3.54 2.84 -1.96
C THR A 14 4.49 1.68 -1.63
N SER A 15 5.63 1.94 -0.99
CA SER A 15 6.57 0.87 -0.57
C SER A 15 5.97 -0.07 0.48
N LEU A 16 5.19 0.45 1.43
CA LEU A 16 4.47 -0.39 2.40
C LEU A 16 3.43 -1.27 1.72
N ILE A 17 2.65 -0.70 0.79
CA ILE A 17 1.64 -1.44 0.02
C ILE A 17 2.29 -2.53 -0.83
N GLU A 18 3.42 -2.25 -1.47
CA GLU A 18 4.18 -3.25 -2.23
C GLU A 18 4.66 -4.41 -1.35
N ALA A 19 5.23 -4.11 -0.18
CA ALA A 19 5.69 -5.12 0.77
C ALA A 19 4.52 -6.01 1.24
N TYR A 20 3.40 -5.41 1.67
CA TYR A 20 2.23 -6.16 2.12
C TYR A 20 1.55 -6.96 0.98
N CYS A 21 1.57 -6.44 -0.25
CA CYS A 21 1.11 -7.19 -1.42
C CYS A 21 1.98 -8.42 -1.70
N PHE A 22 3.31 -8.31 -1.53
CA PHE A 22 4.23 -9.44 -1.66
C PHE A 22 3.97 -10.50 -0.58
N GLU A 23 3.66 -10.08 0.64
CA GLU A 23 3.25 -10.96 1.74
C GLU A 23 1.82 -11.51 1.59
N ARG A 24 1.08 -11.13 0.54
CA ARG A 24 -0.35 -11.44 0.31
C ARG A 24 -1.25 -11.00 1.47
N ASP A 25 -0.82 -10.02 2.25
CA ASP A 25 -1.49 -9.54 3.44
C ASP A 25 -2.41 -8.36 3.08
N PHE A 26 -3.45 -8.65 2.28
CA PHE A 26 -4.34 -7.64 1.70
C PHE A 26 -5.10 -6.82 2.75
N GLN A 27 -5.29 -7.39 3.96
CA GLN A 27 -5.90 -6.68 5.09
C GLN A 27 -5.05 -5.48 5.52
N LYS A 28 -3.73 -5.62 5.52
CA LYS A 28 -2.82 -4.51 5.81
C LYS A 28 -2.74 -3.53 4.66
N VAL A 29 -2.79 -4.01 3.41
CA VAL A 29 -2.86 -3.14 2.22
C VAL A 29 -4.06 -2.19 2.31
N GLU A 30 -5.25 -2.70 2.67
CA GLU A 30 -6.44 -1.87 2.87
C GLU A 30 -6.28 -0.86 4.01
N ALA A 31 -5.72 -1.28 5.15
CA ALA A 31 -5.49 -0.37 6.28
C ALA A 31 -4.54 0.79 5.92
N VAL A 32 -3.50 0.52 5.13
CA VAL A 32 -2.53 1.52 4.67
C VAL A 32 -3.15 2.46 3.63
N LEU A 33 -4.02 1.94 2.76
CA LEU A 33 -4.80 2.75 1.83
C LEU A 33 -5.79 3.68 2.55
N ASP A 34 -6.46 3.18 3.58
CA ASP A 34 -7.35 3.99 4.40
C ASP A 34 -6.57 5.11 5.08
N GLU A 35 -5.43 4.80 5.70
CA GLU A 35 -4.57 5.81 6.34
C GLU A 35 -4.11 6.88 5.33
N MET A 36 -3.71 6.50 4.11
CA MET A 36 -3.40 7.46 3.04
C MET A 36 -4.57 8.42 2.80
N ARG A 37 -5.80 7.88 2.68
CA ARG A 37 -7.01 8.67 2.46
C ARG A 37 -7.32 9.58 3.65
N THR A 38 -7.23 9.08 4.89
CA THR A 38 -7.49 9.87 6.10
C THR A 38 -6.51 11.04 6.23
N LYS A 39 -5.27 10.84 5.76
CA LYS A 39 -4.22 11.86 5.76
C LYS A 39 -4.31 12.82 4.56
N GLY A 40 -5.26 12.61 3.65
CA GLY A 40 -5.49 13.44 2.46
C GLY A 40 -4.56 13.13 1.28
N TYR A 41 -3.83 12.01 1.32
CA TYR A 41 -3.02 11.54 0.20
C TYR A 41 -3.88 10.66 -0.72
N GLN A 42 -3.93 11.00 -2.02
CA GLN A 42 -4.60 10.14 -2.98
C GLN A 42 -3.69 8.96 -3.35
N PRO A 43 -4.21 7.71 -3.33
CA PRO A 43 -3.49 6.59 -3.91
C PRO A 43 -3.26 6.88 -5.39
N ASN A 44 -2.01 6.73 -5.83
CA ASN A 44 -1.62 7.02 -7.21
C ASN A 44 -1.84 5.77 -8.09
N VAL A 45 -1.78 5.94 -9.41
CA VAL A 45 -1.88 4.84 -10.41
C VAL A 45 -0.91 3.69 -10.11
N ILE A 46 0.25 4.00 -9.52
CA ILE A 46 1.24 3.00 -9.08
C ILE A 46 0.66 2.08 -7.99
N THR A 47 -0.02 2.65 -6.99
CA THR A 47 -0.65 1.89 -5.91
C THR A 47 -1.74 0.94 -6.45
N ASP A 48 -2.58 1.45 -7.35
CA ASP A 48 -3.63 0.65 -7.99
C ASP A 48 -3.05 -0.48 -8.84
N THR A 49 -1.98 -0.20 -9.59
CA THR A 49 -1.26 -1.19 -10.41
C THR A 49 -0.65 -2.30 -9.56
N ILE A 50 -0.05 -1.96 -8.41
CA ILE A 50 0.54 -2.93 -7.47
C ILE A 50 -0.56 -3.86 -6.93
N ILE A 51 -1.72 -3.32 -6.56
CA ILE A 51 -2.84 -4.10 -6.05
C ILE A 51 -3.37 -5.01 -7.15
N MET A 52 -3.62 -4.49 -8.36
CA MET A 52 -4.07 -5.31 -9.50
C MET A 52 -3.09 -6.43 -9.84
N HIS A 53 -1.78 -6.15 -9.88
CA HIS A 53 -0.76 -7.17 -10.13
C HIS A 53 -0.82 -8.27 -9.06
N SER A 54 -0.91 -7.88 -7.81
CA SER A 54 -0.90 -8.80 -6.66
C SER A 54 -2.16 -9.65 -6.59
N PHE A 55 -3.33 -9.07 -6.88
CA PHE A 55 -4.58 -9.81 -7.05
C PHE A 55 -4.57 -10.70 -8.30
N GLY A 56 -3.91 -10.28 -9.39
CA GLY A 56 -3.72 -11.09 -10.60
C GLY A 56 -2.91 -12.36 -10.33
N LYS A 57 -1.85 -12.27 -9.51
CA LYS A 57 -1.04 -13.44 -9.10
C LYS A 57 -1.72 -14.34 -8.07
N ALA A 58 -2.80 -13.90 -7.43
CA ALA A 58 -3.58 -14.74 -6.52
C ALA A 58 -4.48 -15.75 -7.26
N LYS A 59 -4.69 -15.57 -8.58
CA LYS A 59 -5.53 -16.44 -9.42
C LYS A 59 -4.79 -17.59 -10.11
N GLU A 60 -3.48 -17.74 -9.89
CA GLU A 60 -2.68 -18.80 -10.51
C GLU A 60 -2.28 -19.92 -9.53
N CYS A 61 -3.14 -20.22 -8.54
CA CYS A 61 -2.98 -21.37 -7.67
C CYS A 61 -4.21 -22.27 -7.71
#